data_AF-X0V3N5-F1
#
_entry.id   AF-X0V3N5-F1
#
_cell.length_a   1.000
_cell.length_b   1.000
_cell.length_c   1.000
_cell.angle_alpha   90.00
_cell.angle_beta   90.00
_cell.angle_gamma   90.00
#
_symmetry.space_group_name_H-M   'P 1'
#
loop_
_entity.id
_entity.type
_entity.pdbx_description
1 polymer ?
#
loop_
_entity_poly.entity_id
_entity_poly.type
_entity_poly.pdbx_seq_one_letter_code
_entity_poly.pdbx_strand_id
1 'polypeptide(L)'
;LLRQMTIISFLSIGMTLVIITGNIDLSVGSLTGFIGIIAAYLQAVMLPEILQGLFPSLSTEGLGILSTILTIIICLLVALLVGIYQGYVIAYLKVPAFIATLGGMLIFRGAILGVSGGRTIVPIENSLRWVAQGYLPKSLGIILSVITIMVIFLMSLLSRSKKKQYGFEIKPFTYDFLIASAYSVFVLGFVLIVNNYRGIPNPVIIMVVIAILVTYLANNTKFGRYVYALGGNIEATKFSGINVQFAIFKVFILMGLLSGVAGVVLTGYVA
;
A
#
# COMPACT_ATOMS: atom_id res chain seq x y z
N LEU A 1 -6.34 -15.30 -8.40
CA LEU A 1 -4.97 -15.36 -7.82
C LEU A 1 -4.32 -13.99 -7.74
N LEU A 2 -3.86 -13.35 -8.84
CA LEU A 2 -3.15 -12.06 -8.79
C LEU A 2 -3.87 -10.99 -7.95
N ARG A 3 -5.19 -10.84 -8.16
CA ARG A 3 -6.07 -10.02 -7.33
C ARG A 3 -5.92 -10.27 -5.82
N GLN A 4 -6.12 -11.51 -5.36
CA GLN A 4 -6.05 -11.84 -3.92
C GLN A 4 -4.65 -11.60 -3.34
N MET A 5 -3.62 -11.85 -4.14
CA MET A 5 -2.23 -11.63 -3.72
C MET A 5 -1.91 -10.15 -3.47
N THR A 6 -2.61 -9.20 -4.10
CA THR A 6 -2.34 -7.76 -3.87
C THR A 6 -2.62 -7.35 -2.43
N ILE A 7 -3.66 -7.93 -1.80
CA ILE A 7 -4.05 -7.61 -0.42
C ILE A 7 -2.90 -7.94 0.53
N ILE A 8 -2.33 -9.14 0.39
CA ILE A 8 -1.19 -9.59 1.19
C ILE A 8 0.04 -8.74 0.83
N SER A 9 0.24 -8.42 -0.45
CA SER A 9 1.40 -7.65 -0.91
C SER A 9 1.47 -6.25 -0.33
N PHE A 10 0.33 -5.54 -0.20
CA PHE A 10 0.29 -4.22 0.48
C PHE A 10 0.83 -4.31 1.91
N LEU A 11 0.41 -5.34 2.64
CA LEU A 11 0.84 -5.57 4.02
C LEU A 11 2.31 -6.00 4.07
N SER A 12 2.75 -6.88 3.17
CA SER A 12 4.15 -7.33 3.10
C SER A 12 5.13 -6.19 2.83
N ILE A 13 4.75 -5.23 1.97
CA ILE A 13 5.56 -4.03 1.69
C ILE A 13 5.81 -3.24 2.98
N GLY A 14 4.77 -3.02 3.79
CA GLY A 14 4.90 -2.32 5.07
C GLY A 14 5.65 -3.14 6.11
N MET A 15 5.32 -4.43 6.22
CA MET A 15 5.90 -5.35 7.20
C MET A 15 7.42 -5.49 7.02
N THR A 16 7.92 -5.36 5.79
CA THR A 16 9.36 -5.34 5.53
C THR A 16 10.08 -4.28 6.37
N LEU A 17 9.53 -3.06 6.43
CA LEU A 17 10.13 -1.97 7.23
C LEU A 17 9.96 -2.18 8.73
N VAL A 18 8.83 -2.76 9.16
CA VAL A 18 8.59 -3.13 10.57
C VAL A 18 9.64 -4.14 11.05
N ILE A 19 9.86 -5.20 10.27
CA ILE A 19 10.85 -6.26 10.57
C ILE A 19 12.27 -5.71 10.54
N ILE A 20 12.62 -4.85 9.58
CA ILE A 20 13.95 -4.22 9.53
C ILE A 20 14.22 -3.44 10.82
N THR A 21 13.23 -2.77 11.40
CA THR A 21 13.42 -2.09 12.70
C THR A 21 13.45 -3.00 13.92
N GLY A 22 13.42 -4.33 13.75
CA GLY A 22 13.41 -5.31 14.85
C GLY A 22 12.05 -5.45 15.54
N ASN A 23 10.96 -5.00 14.91
CA ASN A 23 9.60 -5.07 15.46
C ASN A 23 8.78 -6.15 14.75
N ILE A 24 7.70 -6.59 15.41
CA ILE A 24 6.70 -7.50 14.85
C ILE A 24 5.33 -6.90 15.10
N ASP A 25 4.51 -6.79 14.04
CA ASP A 25 3.14 -6.30 14.14
C ASP A 25 2.14 -7.42 13.82
N LEU A 26 1.46 -7.89 14.88
CA LEU A 26 0.43 -8.92 14.77
C LEU A 26 -0.94 -8.37 14.37
N SER A 27 -1.15 -7.06 14.51
CA SER A 27 -2.45 -6.44 14.37
C SER A 27 -2.84 -6.14 12.91
N VAL A 28 -1.87 -6.18 11.99
CA VAL A 28 -2.04 -5.73 10.59
C VAL A 28 -3.22 -6.36 9.87
N GLY A 29 -3.45 -7.66 10.07
CA GLY A 29 -4.57 -8.38 9.47
C GLY A 29 -5.91 -7.96 10.07
N SER A 30 -5.99 -7.85 11.40
CA SER A 30 -7.19 -7.38 12.09
C SER A 30 -7.48 -5.91 11.82
N LEU A 31 -6.45 -5.06 11.66
CA LEU A 31 -6.61 -3.67 11.27
C LEU A 31 -7.16 -3.55 9.85
N THR A 32 -6.61 -4.34 8.92
CA THR A 32 -7.13 -4.44 7.54
C THR A 32 -8.61 -4.83 7.54
N GLY A 33 -9.00 -5.83 8.34
CA GLY A 33 -10.41 -6.22 8.51
C GLY A 33 -11.26 -5.13 9.15
N PHE A 34 -10.72 -4.41 10.12
CA PHE A 34 -11.42 -3.30 10.79
C PHE A 34 -11.66 -2.10 9.86
N ILE A 35 -10.66 -1.72 9.08
CA ILE A 35 -10.85 -0.74 8.02
C ILE A 35 -11.85 -1.26 6.98
N GLY A 36 -11.81 -2.56 6.69
CA GLY A 36 -12.74 -3.16 5.75
C GLY A 36 -14.22 -3.05 6.19
N ILE A 37 -14.50 -3.32 7.47
CA ILE A 37 -15.86 -3.17 8.01
C ILE A 37 -16.29 -1.70 8.10
N ILE A 38 -15.37 -0.79 8.43
CA ILE A 38 -15.64 0.66 8.38
C ILE A 38 -16.03 1.06 6.96
N ALA A 39 -15.24 0.66 5.95
CA ALA A 39 -15.54 0.96 4.56
C ALA A 39 -16.91 0.42 4.14
N ALA A 40 -17.24 -0.82 4.54
CA ALA A 40 -18.53 -1.42 4.23
C ALA A 40 -19.68 -0.70 4.93
N TYR A 41 -19.54 -0.37 6.22
CA TYR A 41 -20.56 0.35 6.99
C TYR A 41 -20.79 1.77 6.46
N LEU A 42 -19.71 2.47 6.12
CA LEU A 42 -19.75 3.80 5.50
C LEU A 42 -20.54 3.76 4.19
N GLN A 43 -20.28 2.78 3.31
CA GLN A 43 -20.96 2.70 2.03
C GLN A 43 -22.37 2.13 2.08
N ALA A 44 -22.66 1.22 3.00
CA ALA A 44 -23.96 0.55 3.06
C ALA A 44 -24.99 1.31 3.91
N VAL A 45 -24.53 2.08 4.91
CA VAL A 45 -25.41 2.68 5.92
C VAL A 45 -25.25 4.20 5.96
N MET A 46 -24.05 4.70 6.30
CA MET A 46 -23.90 6.12 6.64
C MET A 46 -23.93 7.08 5.45
N LEU A 47 -23.10 6.85 4.43
CA LEU A 47 -22.94 7.83 3.34
C LEU A 47 -24.16 7.95 2.42
N PRO A 48 -24.89 6.87 2.08
CA PRO A 48 -26.10 7.01 1.27
C PRO A 48 -27.13 7.96 1.91
N GLU A 49 -27.38 7.82 3.22
CA GLU A 49 -28.32 8.68 3.94
C GLU A 49 -27.85 10.14 4.02
N ILE A 50 -26.58 10.36 4.36
CA ILE A 50 -26.01 11.70 4.55
C ILE A 50 -25.88 12.44 3.20
N LEU A 51 -25.38 11.77 2.16
CA LEU A 51 -25.15 12.40 0.85
C LEU A 51 -26.45 12.73 0.12
N GLN A 52 -27.48 11.88 0.24
CA GLN A 52 -28.80 12.18 -0.34
C GLN A 52 -29.46 13.39 0.35
N GLY A 53 -29.24 13.56 1.66
CA GLY A 53 -29.73 14.73 2.40
C GLY A 53 -28.99 16.04 2.07
N LEU A 54 -27.68 15.99 1.79
CA LEU A 54 -26.86 17.17 1.50
C LEU A 54 -26.85 17.58 0.02
N PHE A 55 -26.94 16.61 -0.90
CA PHE A 55 -26.87 16.84 -2.35
C PHE A 55 -28.00 16.10 -3.09
N PRO A 56 -29.27 16.49 -2.88
CA PRO A 56 -30.41 15.84 -3.51
C PRO A 56 -30.44 15.97 -5.05
N SER A 57 -29.70 16.92 -5.61
CA SER A 57 -29.65 17.21 -7.05
C SER A 57 -28.57 16.44 -7.82
N LEU A 58 -27.73 15.64 -7.15
CA LEU A 58 -26.65 14.90 -7.81
C LEU A 58 -27.17 13.60 -8.44
N SER A 59 -26.64 13.22 -9.61
CA SER A 59 -26.97 11.93 -10.23
C SER A 59 -26.54 10.76 -9.34
N THR A 60 -27.29 9.65 -9.39
CA THR A 60 -27.01 8.42 -8.63
C THR A 60 -25.58 7.91 -8.84
N GLU A 61 -25.02 8.04 -10.04
CA GLU A 61 -23.62 7.68 -10.32
C GLU A 61 -22.62 8.65 -9.69
N GLY A 62 -22.88 9.96 -9.75
CA GLY A 62 -22.02 10.98 -9.14
C GLY A 62 -21.96 10.84 -7.62
N LEU A 63 -23.11 10.49 -7.01
CA LEU A 63 -23.23 10.26 -5.57
C LEU A 63 -22.43 9.02 -5.14
N GLY A 64 -22.47 7.95 -5.95
CA GLY A 64 -21.68 6.74 -5.71
C GLY A 64 -20.17 6.94 -5.85
N ILE A 65 -19.72 7.78 -6.79
CA ILE A 65 -18.30 8.15 -6.91
C ILE A 65 -17.85 8.97 -5.69
N LEU A 66 -18.65 9.96 -5.28
CA LEU A 66 -18.35 10.79 -4.12
C LEU A 66 -18.32 9.95 -2.83
N SER A 67 -19.27 9.03 -2.67
CA SER A 67 -19.31 8.07 -1.56
C SER A 67 -18.03 7.25 -1.48
N THR A 68 -17.54 6.74 -2.61
CA THR A 68 -16.28 5.98 -2.66
C THR A 68 -15.06 6.83 -2.32
N ILE A 69 -14.96 8.06 -2.84
CA ILE A 69 -13.84 8.96 -2.54
C ILE A 69 -13.81 9.27 -1.03
N LEU A 70 -14.95 9.64 -0.46
CA LEU A 70 -15.06 9.93 0.98
C LEU A 70 -14.74 8.69 1.82
N THR A 71 -15.23 7.51 1.42
CA THR A 71 -14.91 6.24 2.09
C THR A 71 -13.41 5.99 2.09
N ILE A 72 -12.72 6.14 0.95
CA ILE A 72 -11.26 5.97 0.85
C ILE A 72 -10.56 6.94 1.81
N ILE A 73 -10.92 8.22 1.80
CA ILE A 73 -10.29 9.25 2.63
C ILE A 73 -10.50 8.93 4.12
N ILE A 74 -11.73 8.65 4.55
CA ILE A 74 -12.04 8.34 5.95
C ILE A 74 -11.30 7.08 6.40
N CYS A 75 -11.29 6.03 5.57
CA CYS A 75 -10.57 4.80 5.89
C CYS A 75 -9.06 5.02 6.04
N LEU A 76 -8.45 5.79 5.14
CA LEU A 76 -7.03 6.12 5.24
C LEU A 76 -6.73 6.99 6.46
N LEU A 77 -7.62 7.93 6.82
CA LEU A 77 -7.48 8.73 8.04
C LEU A 77 -7.59 7.88 9.31
N VAL A 78 -8.57 6.97 9.39
CA VAL A 78 -8.68 6.06 10.53
C VAL A 78 -7.44 5.17 10.63
N ALA A 79 -6.98 4.63 9.51
CA ALA A 79 -5.79 3.79 9.48
C ALA A 79 -4.51 4.56 9.86
N LEU A 80 -4.40 5.82 9.44
CA LEU A 80 -3.35 6.74 9.85
C LEU A 80 -3.37 6.98 11.37
N LEU A 81 -4.54 7.28 11.93
CA LEU A 81 -4.70 7.52 13.37
C LEU A 81 -4.35 6.27 14.20
N VAL A 82 -4.75 5.09 13.73
CA VAL A 82 -4.36 3.83 14.35
C VAL A 82 -2.84 3.62 14.28
N GLY A 83 -2.22 3.88 13.13
CA GLY A 83 -0.77 3.80 12.96
C GLY A 83 -0.02 4.80 13.85
N ILE A 84 -0.56 6.01 14.03
CA ILE A 84 -0.05 7.00 14.99
C ILE A 84 -0.16 6.45 16.42
N TYR A 85 -1.31 5.92 16.80
CA TYR A 85 -1.53 5.38 18.15
C TYR A 85 -0.57 4.23 18.47
N GLN A 86 -0.52 3.20 17.61
CA GLN A 86 0.37 2.06 17.84
C GLN A 86 1.83 2.47 17.77
N GLY A 87 2.20 3.28 16.77
CA GLY A 87 3.55 3.82 16.66
C GLY A 87 3.95 4.62 17.90
N TYR A 88 3.03 5.38 18.49
CA TYR A 88 3.30 6.17 19.68
C TYR A 88 3.56 5.29 20.90
N VAL A 89 2.70 4.30 21.13
CA VAL A 89 2.83 3.33 22.23
C VAL A 89 4.15 2.57 22.13
N ILE A 90 4.54 2.15 20.93
CA ILE A 90 5.75 1.36 20.73
C ILE A 90 7.00 2.24 20.81
N ALA A 91 7.01 3.38 20.12
CA ALA A 91 8.20 4.23 20.01
C ALA A 91 8.47 5.06 21.27
N TYR A 92 7.43 5.65 21.87
CA TYR A 92 7.60 6.63 22.95
C TYR A 92 7.32 6.03 24.33
N LEU A 93 6.28 5.20 24.46
CA LEU A 93 6.00 4.49 25.72
C LEU A 93 6.89 3.26 25.92
N LYS A 94 7.69 2.89 24.91
CA LYS A 94 8.65 1.77 24.94
C LYS A 94 8.00 0.43 25.28
N VAL A 95 6.74 0.26 24.91
CA VAL A 95 6.05 -1.03 25.04
C VAL A 95 6.53 -1.94 23.90
N PRO A 96 6.88 -3.22 24.18
CA PRO A 96 7.26 -4.16 23.13
C PRO A 96 6.19 -4.25 22.03
N ALA A 97 6.61 -4.15 20.76
CA ALA A 97 5.70 -4.12 19.61
C ALA A 97 4.75 -5.31 19.57
N PHE A 98 5.24 -6.50 19.91
CA PHE A 98 4.43 -7.71 19.99
C PHE A 98 3.24 -7.55 20.94
N ILE A 99 3.46 -6.99 22.14
CA ILE A 99 2.41 -6.83 23.17
C ILE A 99 1.41 -5.75 22.74
N ALA A 100 1.93 -4.60 22.29
CA ALA A 100 1.08 -3.49 21.84
C ALA A 100 0.18 -3.89 20.66
N THR A 101 0.74 -4.63 19.70
CA THR A 101 0.01 -5.06 18.49
C THR A 101 -0.90 -6.27 18.77
N LEU A 102 -0.56 -7.16 19.69
CA LEU A 102 -1.48 -8.21 20.17
C LEU A 102 -2.71 -7.58 20.85
N GLY A 103 -2.50 -6.60 21.73
CA GLY A 103 -3.60 -5.84 22.33
C GLY A 103 -4.43 -5.10 21.28
N GLY A 104 -3.77 -4.43 20.33
CA GLY A 104 -4.42 -3.80 19.17
C GLY A 104 -5.25 -4.80 18.36
N MET A 105 -4.74 -6.01 18.14
CA MET A 105 -5.45 -7.06 17.41
C MET A 105 -6.78 -7.43 18.07
N LEU A 106 -6.79 -7.57 19.41
CA LEU A 106 -8.00 -7.85 20.17
C LEU A 106 -8.99 -6.67 20.12
N ILE A 107 -8.49 -5.44 20.26
CA ILE A 107 -9.31 -4.22 20.14
C ILE A 107 -9.98 -4.16 18.77
N PHE A 108 -9.23 -4.35 17.69
CA PHE A 108 -9.78 -4.29 16.33
C PHE A 108 -10.76 -5.43 16.05
N ARG A 109 -10.51 -6.64 16.55
CA ARG A 109 -11.47 -7.75 16.46
C ARG A 109 -12.77 -7.45 17.22
N GLY A 110 -12.66 -6.90 18.43
CA GLY A 110 -13.82 -6.44 19.20
C GLY A 110 -14.58 -5.33 18.48
N ALA A 111 -13.87 -4.35 17.91
CA ALA A 111 -14.45 -3.25 17.15
C ALA A 111 -15.14 -3.73 15.87
N ILE A 112 -14.58 -4.74 15.18
CA ILE A 112 -15.25 -5.38 14.04
C ILE A 112 -16.60 -5.95 14.47
N LEU A 113 -16.65 -6.69 15.58
CA LEU A 113 -17.91 -7.25 16.11
C LEU A 113 -18.88 -6.16 16.56
N GLY A 114 -18.37 -5.09 17.18
CA GLY A 114 -19.18 -3.96 17.65
C GLY A 114 -19.83 -3.18 16.50
N VAL A 115 -19.09 -2.90 15.41
CA VAL A 115 -19.61 -2.18 14.25
C VAL A 115 -20.52 -3.07 13.39
N SER A 116 -20.15 -4.33 13.20
CA SER A 116 -20.94 -5.26 12.35
C SER A 116 -22.17 -5.83 13.04
N GLY A 117 -22.22 -5.82 14.38
CA GLY A 117 -23.21 -6.57 15.15
C GLY A 117 -23.18 -8.08 14.86
N GLY A 118 -22.05 -8.61 14.39
CA GLY A 118 -21.91 -9.99 13.93
C GLY A 118 -22.58 -10.30 12.59
N ARG A 119 -23.06 -9.28 11.86
CA ARG A 119 -23.72 -9.44 10.56
C ARG A 119 -22.75 -9.12 9.42
N THR A 120 -22.99 -9.72 8.26
CA THR A 120 -22.25 -9.38 7.05
C THR A 120 -22.82 -8.08 6.48
N ILE A 121 -21.97 -7.06 6.33
CA ILE A 121 -22.30 -5.80 5.68
C ILE A 121 -21.70 -5.83 4.28
N VAL A 122 -22.54 -5.83 3.25
CA VAL A 122 -22.11 -5.84 1.86
C VAL A 122 -22.14 -4.41 1.32
N PRO A 123 -21.00 -3.87 0.85
CA PRO A 123 -20.96 -2.54 0.22
C PRO A 123 -21.73 -2.57 -1.11
N ILE A 124 -22.46 -1.50 -1.40
CA ILE A 124 -23.39 -1.47 -2.53
C ILE A 124 -22.78 -0.77 -3.77
N GLU A 125 -21.73 0.04 -3.58
CA GLU A 125 -21.26 0.97 -4.60
C GLU A 125 -20.40 0.32 -5.71
N ASN A 126 -20.85 0.47 -6.96
CA ASN A 126 -20.16 -0.03 -8.16
C ASN A 126 -18.77 0.59 -8.35
N SER A 127 -18.58 1.84 -7.89
CA SER A 127 -17.31 2.56 -7.99
C SER A 127 -16.22 1.93 -7.12
N LEU A 128 -16.53 1.48 -5.89
CA LEU A 128 -15.56 0.77 -5.05
C LEU A 128 -15.27 -0.64 -5.60
N ARG A 129 -16.30 -1.31 -6.12
CA ARG A 129 -16.12 -2.60 -6.81
C ARG A 129 -15.17 -2.45 -8.00
N TRP A 130 -15.24 -1.35 -8.75
CA TRP A 130 -14.31 -1.09 -9.86
C TRP A 130 -12.86 -0.90 -9.39
N VAL A 131 -12.62 -0.27 -8.24
CA VAL A 131 -11.26 -0.12 -7.69
C VAL A 131 -10.61 -1.48 -7.40
N ALA A 132 -11.36 -2.42 -6.82
CA ALA A 132 -10.83 -3.72 -6.41
C ALA A 132 -10.95 -4.82 -7.47
N GLN A 133 -12.01 -4.79 -8.29
CA GLN A 133 -12.34 -5.86 -9.24
C GLN A 133 -12.23 -5.44 -10.70
N GLY A 134 -12.06 -4.14 -10.96
CA GLY A 134 -11.92 -3.61 -12.31
C GLY A 134 -10.63 -4.05 -12.99
N TYR A 135 -10.66 -3.98 -14.31
CA TYR A 135 -9.51 -4.27 -15.17
C TYR A 135 -9.22 -3.06 -16.04
N LEU A 136 -7.94 -2.78 -16.23
CA LEU A 136 -7.49 -1.77 -17.16
C LEU A 136 -7.79 -2.22 -18.61
N PRO A 137 -8.31 -1.33 -19.46
CA PRO A 137 -8.46 -1.60 -20.89
C PRO A 137 -7.19 -2.15 -21.53
N LYS A 138 -7.34 -3.13 -22.44
CA LYS A 138 -6.21 -3.82 -23.08
C LYS A 138 -5.23 -2.85 -23.77
N SER A 139 -5.76 -1.82 -24.42
CA SER A 139 -4.98 -0.74 -25.05
C SER A 139 -4.09 0.00 -24.06
N LEU A 140 -4.65 0.38 -22.91
CA LEU A 140 -3.90 1.04 -21.83
C LEU A 140 -2.83 0.10 -21.22
N GLY A 141 -3.12 -1.20 -21.12
CA GLY A 141 -2.13 -2.18 -20.68
C GLY A 141 -0.89 -2.22 -21.60
N ILE A 142 -1.10 -2.19 -22.93
CA ILE A 142 -0.01 -2.16 -23.90
C ILE A 142 0.76 -0.83 -23.80
N ILE A 143 0.07 0.31 -23.74
CA ILE A 143 0.70 1.62 -23.59
C ILE A 143 1.58 1.65 -22.33
N LEU A 144 1.07 1.15 -21.20
CA LEU A 144 1.81 1.08 -19.95
C LEU A 144 3.07 0.20 -20.08
N SER A 145 2.99 -0.91 -20.82
CA SER A 145 4.14 -1.78 -21.09
C SER A 145 5.21 -1.06 -21.90
N VAL A 146 4.83 -0.33 -22.96
CA VAL A 146 5.76 0.44 -23.80
C VAL A 146 6.44 1.54 -22.99
N ILE A 147 5.67 2.27 -22.18
CA ILE A 147 6.21 3.30 -21.27
C ILE A 147 7.20 2.68 -20.28
N THR A 148 6.86 1.53 -19.69
CA THR A 148 7.72 0.83 -18.71
C THR A 148 9.03 0.38 -19.34
N ILE A 149 8.99 -0.17 -20.56
CA ILE A 149 10.17 -0.57 -21.32
C ILE A 149 11.03 0.64 -21.63
N MET A 150 10.43 1.72 -22.11
CA MET A 150 11.16 2.97 -22.37
C MET A 150 11.85 3.47 -21.11
N VAL A 151 11.17 3.45 -19.96
CA VAL A 151 11.75 3.84 -18.66
C VAL A 151 12.90 2.92 -18.25
N ILE A 152 12.80 1.60 -18.46
CA ILE A 152 13.88 0.64 -18.18
C ILE A 152 15.14 0.99 -19.00
N PHE A 153 14.98 1.21 -20.30
CA PHE A 153 16.10 1.58 -21.17
C PHE A 153 16.69 2.95 -20.80
N LEU A 154 15.85 3.96 -20.54
CA LEU A 154 16.30 5.28 -20.09
C LEU A 154 17.05 5.21 -18.77
N MET A 155 16.52 4.50 -17.77
CA MET A 155 17.18 4.27 -16.47
C MET A 155 18.52 3.57 -16.64
N SER A 156 18.61 2.59 -17.54
CA SER A 156 19.86 1.89 -17.85
C SER A 156 20.93 2.84 -18.41
N LEU A 157 20.55 3.68 -19.38
CA LEU A 157 21.45 4.67 -19.99
C LEU A 157 21.88 5.76 -18.98
N LEU A 158 20.93 6.30 -18.20
CA LEU A 158 21.19 7.31 -17.19
C LEU A 158 22.09 6.78 -16.06
N SER A 159 21.86 5.53 -15.63
CA SER A 159 22.71 4.86 -14.64
C SER A 159 24.14 4.71 -15.15
N ARG A 160 24.32 4.37 -16.42
CA ARG A 160 25.64 4.28 -17.06
C ARG A 160 26.37 5.63 -17.08
N SER A 161 25.67 6.70 -17.47
CA SER A 161 26.24 8.06 -17.46
C SER A 161 26.67 8.50 -16.06
N LYS A 162 25.87 8.20 -15.02
CA LYS A 162 26.23 8.45 -13.63
C LYS A 162 27.47 7.66 -13.21
N LYS A 163 27.52 6.36 -13.53
CA LYS A 163 28.69 5.51 -13.21
C LYS A 163 29.98 6.02 -13.85
N LYS A 164 29.91 6.51 -15.10
CA LYS A 164 31.04 7.15 -15.79
C LYS A 164 31.52 8.41 -15.06
N GLN A 165 30.60 9.24 -14.60
CA GLN A 165 30.92 10.47 -13.88
C GLN A 165 31.60 10.20 -12.53
N TYR A 166 31.20 9.14 -11.82
CA TYR A 166 31.80 8.75 -10.54
C TYR A 166 33.05 7.86 -10.68
N GLY A 167 33.54 7.62 -11.89
CA GLY A 167 34.77 6.84 -12.13
C GLY A 167 34.66 5.34 -11.87
N PHE A 168 33.45 4.77 -11.83
CA PHE A 168 33.26 3.34 -11.67
C PHE A 168 33.60 2.56 -12.95
N GLU A 169 34.10 1.32 -12.81
CA GLU A 169 34.31 0.42 -13.94
C GLU A 169 32.98 0.13 -14.65
N ILE A 170 32.91 0.49 -15.93
CA ILE A 170 31.69 0.38 -16.73
C ILE A 170 31.72 -0.97 -17.45
N LYS A 171 30.74 -1.82 -17.14
CA LYS A 171 30.52 -3.07 -17.88
C LYS A 171 30.27 -2.79 -19.38
N PRO A 172 30.49 -3.77 -20.26
CA PRO A 172 30.18 -3.63 -21.68
C PRO A 172 28.72 -3.20 -21.90
N PHE A 173 28.47 -2.34 -22.89
CA PHE A 173 27.12 -1.88 -23.22
C PHE A 173 26.15 -3.03 -23.49
N THR A 174 26.66 -4.14 -24.05
CA THR A 174 25.92 -5.36 -24.30
C THR A 174 25.32 -5.96 -23.03
N TYR A 175 26.01 -5.88 -21.89
CA TYR A 175 25.52 -6.38 -20.62
C TYR A 175 24.29 -5.60 -20.14
N ASP A 176 24.38 -4.26 -20.12
CA ASP A 176 23.26 -3.39 -19.74
C ASP A 176 22.07 -3.56 -20.70
N PHE A 177 22.35 -3.66 -22.00
CA PHE A 177 21.33 -3.90 -23.03
C PHE A 177 20.64 -5.26 -22.88
N LEU A 178 21.38 -6.34 -22.61
CA LEU A 178 20.82 -7.67 -22.40
C LEU A 178 19.92 -7.71 -21.17
N ILE A 179 20.35 -7.10 -20.07
CA ILE A 179 19.53 -7.00 -18.85
C ILE A 179 18.26 -6.20 -19.09
N ALA A 180 18.37 -5.01 -19.71
CA ALA A 180 17.22 -4.18 -20.03
C ALA A 180 16.24 -4.93 -20.97
N SER A 181 16.76 -5.66 -21.96
CA SER A 181 15.97 -6.47 -22.89
C SER A 181 15.27 -7.62 -22.17
N ALA A 182 15.97 -8.32 -21.27
CA ALA A 182 15.38 -9.41 -20.48
C ALA A 182 14.22 -8.93 -19.61
N TYR A 183 14.39 -7.81 -18.88
CA TYR A 183 13.29 -7.21 -18.11
C TYR A 183 12.15 -6.75 -19.01
N SER A 184 12.45 -6.20 -20.18
CA SER A 184 11.44 -5.75 -21.15
C SER A 184 10.62 -6.91 -21.71
N VAL A 185 11.25 -8.05 -22.02
CA VAL A 185 10.57 -9.28 -22.44
C VAL A 185 9.65 -9.79 -21.34
N PHE A 186 10.11 -9.77 -20.08
CA PHE A 186 9.29 -10.18 -18.94
C PHE A 186 8.05 -9.29 -18.77
N VAL A 187 8.22 -7.96 -18.86
CA VAL A 187 7.11 -6.99 -18.78
C VAL A 187 6.11 -7.19 -19.92
N LEU A 188 6.58 -7.31 -21.16
CA LEU A 188 5.70 -7.56 -22.31
C LEU A 188 4.98 -8.90 -22.18
N GLY A 189 5.70 -9.97 -21.86
CA GLY A 189 5.12 -11.30 -21.67
C GLY A 189 4.02 -11.28 -20.61
N PHE A 190 4.27 -10.65 -19.46
CA PHE A 190 3.27 -10.47 -18.42
C PHE A 190 2.02 -9.73 -18.92
N VAL A 191 2.20 -8.59 -19.58
CA VAL A 191 1.07 -7.77 -20.07
C VAL A 191 0.26 -8.51 -21.14
N LEU A 192 0.92 -9.22 -22.06
CA LEU A 192 0.24 -9.99 -23.10
C LEU A 192 -0.59 -11.14 -22.50
N ILE A 193 -0.03 -11.89 -21.54
CA ILE A 193 -0.75 -12.97 -20.85
C ILE A 193 -1.99 -12.43 -20.14
N VAL A 194 -1.84 -11.32 -19.43
CA VAL A 194 -2.92 -10.72 -18.62
C VAL A 194 -3.98 -10.05 -19.52
N ASN A 195 -3.58 -9.47 -20.66
CA ASN A 195 -4.49 -8.90 -21.65
C ASN A 195 -5.31 -9.96 -22.41
N ASN A 196 -4.79 -11.18 -22.57
CA ASN A 196 -5.54 -12.29 -23.16
C ASN A 196 -6.74 -12.70 -22.31
N TYR A 197 -6.71 -12.44 -21.01
CA TYR A 197 -7.84 -12.68 -20.11
C TYR A 197 -8.82 -11.50 -20.10
N ARG A 198 -8.56 -10.48 -19.26
CA ARG A 198 -9.44 -9.31 -19.09
C ARG A 198 -8.69 -7.98 -19.03
N GLY A 199 -7.36 -8.00 -19.14
CA GLY A 199 -6.51 -6.83 -18.88
C GLY A 199 -5.91 -6.87 -17.49
N ILE A 200 -5.17 -5.82 -17.15
CA ILE A 200 -4.43 -5.73 -15.87
C ILE A 200 -5.41 -5.40 -14.74
N PRO A 201 -5.48 -6.19 -13.66
CA PRO A 201 -6.36 -5.86 -12.54
C PRO A 201 -5.94 -4.52 -11.91
N ASN A 202 -6.91 -3.63 -11.70
CA ASN A 202 -6.72 -2.34 -11.02
C ASN A 202 -5.92 -2.45 -9.70
N PRO A 203 -6.19 -3.39 -8.78
CA PRO A 203 -5.43 -3.49 -7.54
C PRO A 203 -3.95 -3.87 -7.74
N VAL A 204 -3.59 -4.51 -8.86
CA VAL A 204 -2.18 -4.81 -9.18
C VAL A 204 -1.44 -3.52 -9.54
N ILE A 205 -2.10 -2.59 -10.24
CA ILE A 205 -1.52 -1.29 -10.57
C ILE A 205 -1.31 -0.48 -9.30
N ILE A 206 -2.31 -0.43 -8.41
CA ILE A 206 -2.21 0.23 -7.10
C ILE A 206 -1.04 -0.36 -6.30
N MET A 207 -0.90 -1.70 -6.29
CA MET A 207 0.22 -2.39 -5.66
C MET A 207 1.58 -1.99 -6.24
N VAL A 208 1.72 -1.94 -7.57
CA VAL A 208 2.97 -1.51 -8.22
C VAL A 208 3.31 -0.06 -7.88
N VAL A 209 2.33 0.85 -7.91
CA VAL A 209 2.54 2.26 -7.55
C VAL A 209 3.00 2.38 -6.09
N ILE A 210 2.32 1.69 -5.17
CA ILE A 210 2.69 1.69 -3.75
C ILE A 210 4.07 1.07 -3.54
N ALA A 211 4.38 -0.04 -4.21
CA ALA A 211 5.69 -0.68 -4.12
C ALA A 211 6.79 0.28 -4.59
N ILE A 212 6.59 1.00 -5.69
CA ILE A 212 7.54 2.02 -6.19
C ILE A 212 7.71 3.15 -5.16
N LEU A 213 6.61 3.68 -4.63
CA LEU A 213 6.65 4.77 -3.64
C LEU A 213 7.36 4.35 -2.35
N VAL A 214 7.04 3.19 -1.81
CA VAL A 214 7.67 2.67 -0.58
C VAL A 214 9.13 2.29 -0.83
N THR A 215 9.46 1.71 -1.98
CA THR A 215 10.86 1.42 -2.36
C THR A 215 11.68 2.69 -2.46
N TYR A 216 11.13 3.73 -3.11
CA TYR A 216 11.77 5.04 -3.17
C TYR A 216 11.94 5.65 -1.77
N LEU A 217 10.91 5.56 -0.92
CA LEU A 217 10.96 6.02 0.46
C LEU A 217 12.07 5.27 1.25
N ALA A 218 12.20 3.96 1.07
CA ALA A 218 13.19 3.13 1.75
C ALA A 218 14.63 3.34 1.24
N ASN A 219 14.82 3.53 -0.07
CA ASN A 219 16.17 3.54 -0.65
C ASN A 219 16.72 4.96 -0.88
N ASN A 220 15.86 5.95 -1.08
CA ASN A 220 16.28 7.27 -1.55
C ASN A 220 16.12 8.38 -0.50
N THR A 221 15.45 8.13 0.62
CA THR A 221 15.18 9.17 1.64
C THR A 221 15.97 9.00 2.94
N LYS A 222 16.04 10.07 3.75
CA LYS A 222 16.63 10.01 5.10
C LYS A 222 15.90 8.99 5.99
N PHE A 223 14.58 8.88 5.86
CA PHE A 223 13.77 7.93 6.63
C PHE A 223 14.23 6.50 6.39
N GLY A 224 14.38 6.09 5.13
CA GLY A 224 14.84 4.75 4.79
C GLY A 224 16.25 4.45 5.32
N ARG A 225 17.19 5.39 5.19
CA ARG A 225 18.54 5.25 5.77
C ARG A 225 18.51 5.05 7.29
N TYR A 226 17.63 5.74 8.01
CA TYR A 226 17.48 5.56 9.45
C TYR A 226 16.85 4.20 9.80
N VAL A 227 15.87 3.74 9.03
CA VAL A 227 15.27 2.41 9.22
C VAL A 227 16.31 1.30 9.04
N TYR A 228 17.12 1.35 7.98
CA TYR A 228 18.18 0.35 7.77
C TYR A 228 19.29 0.44 8.83
N ALA A 229 19.66 1.63 9.29
CA ALA A 229 20.65 1.80 10.37
C ALA A 229 20.16 1.16 11.67
N LEU A 230 18.88 1.33 12.01
CA LEU A 230 18.25 0.70 13.17
C LEU A 230 18.32 -0.83 13.10
N GLY A 231 18.08 -1.41 11.92
CA GLY A 231 18.17 -2.86 11.73
C GLY A 231 19.57 -3.44 11.87
N GLY A 232 20.61 -2.64 11.64
CA GLY A 232 22.00 -3.04 11.87
C GLY A 232 22.37 -3.00 13.35
N ASN A 233 22.22 -1.84 14.00
CA ASN A 233 22.48 -1.68 15.43
C ASN A 233 21.76 -0.44 16.01
N ILE A 234 20.83 -0.67 16.94
CA ILE A 234 20.02 0.39 17.58
C ILE A 234 20.88 1.31 18.46
N GLU A 235 21.83 0.76 19.21
CA GLU A 235 22.69 1.53 20.12
C GLU A 235 23.60 2.48 19.34
N ALA A 236 24.31 1.97 18.32
CA ALA A 236 25.17 2.77 17.45
C ALA A 236 24.38 3.86 16.71
N THR A 237 23.17 3.54 16.27
CA THR A 237 22.26 4.50 15.61
C THR A 237 21.89 5.65 16.55
N LYS A 238 21.64 5.35 17.84
CA LYS A 238 21.34 6.35 18.85
C LYS A 238 22.56 7.24 19.15
N PHE A 239 23.76 6.67 19.25
CA PHE A 239 25.01 7.43 19.42
C PHE A 239 25.34 8.31 18.21
N SER A 240 24.84 7.95 17.02
CA SER A 240 24.96 8.74 15.79
C SER A 240 23.95 9.90 15.70
N GLY A 241 23.21 10.20 16.78
CA GLY A 241 22.27 11.32 16.85
C GLY A 241 20.95 11.11 16.10
N ILE A 242 20.65 9.89 15.65
CA ILE A 242 19.40 9.58 14.95
C ILE A 242 18.29 9.34 15.99
N ASN A 243 17.15 10.02 15.81
CA ASN A 243 15.98 9.81 16.66
C ASN A 243 15.30 8.47 16.34
N VAL A 244 15.69 7.45 17.10
CA VAL A 244 15.19 6.08 16.99
C VAL A 244 13.68 6.01 17.14
N GLN A 245 13.13 6.72 18.15
CA GLN A 245 11.70 6.71 18.43
C GLN A 245 10.92 7.23 17.23
N PHE A 246 11.35 8.35 16.65
CA PHE A 246 10.67 8.96 15.51
C PHE A 246 10.73 8.10 14.24
N ALA A 247 11.82 7.35 14.04
CA ALA A 247 11.92 6.40 12.93
C ALA A 247 10.94 5.23 13.10
N ILE A 248 10.89 4.59 14.28
CA ILE A 248 9.93 3.52 14.58
C ILE A 248 8.48 4.04 14.46
N PHE A 249 8.19 5.21 15.01
CA PHE A 249 6.88 5.85 14.93
C PHE A 249 6.41 6.00 13.47
N LYS A 250 7.26 6.50 12.58
CA LYS A 250 6.94 6.63 11.15
C LYS A 250 6.73 5.30 10.44
N VAL A 251 7.48 4.26 10.82
CA VAL A 251 7.29 2.90 10.27
C VAL A 251 5.88 2.39 10.58
N PHE A 252 5.41 2.54 11.82
CA PHE A 252 4.06 2.13 12.21
C PHE A 252 2.95 3.00 11.59
N ILE A 253 3.19 4.30 11.38
CA ILE A 253 2.27 5.16 10.60
C ILE A 253 2.12 4.63 9.17
N LEU A 254 3.24 4.33 8.51
CA LEU A 254 3.23 3.79 7.15
C LEU A 254 2.54 2.42 7.11
N MET A 255 2.78 1.56 8.09
CA MET A 255 2.10 0.26 8.21
C MET A 255 0.58 0.42 8.38
N GLY A 256 0.15 1.38 9.20
CA GLY A 256 -1.26 1.76 9.36
C GLY A 256 -1.88 2.16 8.02
N LEU A 257 -1.26 3.10 7.31
CA LEU A 257 -1.73 3.54 5.98
C LEU A 257 -1.84 2.39 4.97
N LEU A 258 -0.83 1.52 4.91
CA LEU A 258 -0.84 0.36 4.00
C LEU A 258 -1.92 -0.65 4.37
N SER A 259 -2.19 -0.84 5.67
CA SER A 259 -3.33 -1.63 6.16
C SER A 259 -4.67 -0.99 5.77
N GLY A 260 -4.74 0.34 5.77
CA GLY A 260 -5.89 1.10 5.30
C GLY A 260 -6.19 0.87 3.82
N VAL A 261 -5.16 0.98 2.97
CA VAL A 261 -5.28 0.67 1.53
C VAL A 261 -5.73 -0.77 1.32
N ALA A 262 -5.09 -1.71 2.01
CA ALA A 262 -5.45 -3.13 1.93
C ALA A 262 -6.91 -3.37 2.34
N GLY A 263 -7.38 -2.70 3.40
CA GLY A 263 -8.76 -2.83 3.91
C GLY A 263 -9.80 -2.30 2.93
N VAL A 264 -9.56 -1.11 2.36
CA VAL A 264 -10.44 -0.53 1.33
C VAL A 264 -10.52 -1.42 0.10
N VAL A 265 -9.37 -1.90 -0.38
CA VAL A 265 -9.31 -2.79 -1.54
C VAL A 265 -10.01 -4.12 -1.22
N LEU A 266 -9.78 -4.70 -0.03
CA LEU A 266 -10.47 -5.90 0.45
C LEU A 266 -11.99 -5.73 0.46
N THR A 267 -12.50 -4.59 0.92
CA THR A 267 -13.94 -4.33 0.90
C THR A 267 -14.53 -4.33 -0.51
N GLY A 268 -13.83 -3.73 -1.48
CA GLY A 268 -14.26 -3.77 -2.87
C GLY A 268 -14.26 -5.18 -3.49
N TYR A 269 -13.56 -6.16 -2.90
CA TYR A 269 -13.66 -7.57 -3.31
C TYR A 269 -14.94 -8.25 -2.85
N VAL A 270 -15.48 -7.83 -1.71
CA VAL A 270 -16.68 -8.40 -1.11
C VAL A 270 -17.93 -7.71 -1.64
N ALA A 271 -17.78 -6.49 -2.20
CA ALA A 271 -18.81 -5.73 -2.90
C ALA A 271 -19.26 -6.36 -4.23
#